data_AF-A0A401TUQ8-F1
#
_entry.id   AF-A0A401TUQ8-F1
#
_cell.length_a   1.000
_cell.length_b   1.000
_cell.length_c   1.000
_cell.angle_alpha   90.00
_cell.angle_beta   90.00
_cell.angle_gamma   90.00
#
_symmetry.space_group_name_H-M   'P 1'
#
loop_
_entity.id
_entity.type
_entity.pdbx_description
1 polymer ?
#
loop_
_entity_poly.entity_id
_entity_poly.type
_entity_poly.pdbx_seq_one_letter_code
_entity_poly.pdbx_strand_id
1 'polypeptide(L)' 'MIWVSWPKKSSGVATDLTDVVVRETGLASGLIDVKVCAVDAVWSGLKFV' A
#
# COMPACT_ATOMS: atom_id res chain seq x y z
N MET A 1 9.47 9.52 5.98
CA MET A 1 8.16 9.87 5.38
C MET A 1 8.13 9.50 3.89
N ILE A 2 7.49 8.38 3.58
CA ILE A 2 7.43 7.77 2.24
C ILE A 2 6.00 7.34 1.90
N TRP A 3 5.68 7.21 0.62
CA TRP A 3 4.44 6.62 0.13
C TRP A 3 4.74 5.36 -0.66
N VAL A 4 3.95 4.31 -0.44
CA VAL A 4 4.04 3.05 -1.18
C VAL A 4 2.68 2.77 -1.81
N SER A 5 2.67 2.43 -3.10
CA SER A 5 1.45 2.15 -3.86
C SER A 5 1.45 0.75 -4.42
N TRP A 6 0.27 0.14 -4.48
CA TRP A 6 0.05 -1.20 -5.05
C TRP A 6 -1.32 -1.25 -5.76
N PRO A 7 -1.54 -2.16 -6.72
CA PRO A 7 -2.83 -2.31 -7.37
C PRO A 7 -3.86 -2.81 -6.35
N LYS A 8 -4.99 -2.13 -6.23
CA LYS A 8 -6.05 -2.58 -5.31
C LYS A 8 -6.73 -3.83 -5.87
N LYS A 9 -7.22 -4.69 -4.98
CA LYS A 9 -7.90 -5.95 -5.36
C LYS A 9 -9.06 -5.74 -6.34
N SER A 10 -9.78 -4.61 -6.24
CA SER A 10 -10.89 -4.27 -7.14
C SER A 10 -10.46 -3.78 -8.53
N SER A 11 -9.17 -3.54 -8.77
CA SER A 11 -8.67 -3.10 -10.08
C SER A 11 -8.63 -4.21 -11.14
N GLY A 12 -8.68 -5.48 -10.73
CA GLY A 12 -8.56 -6.63 -11.63
C GLY A 12 -7.15 -6.88 -12.16
N VAL A 13 -6.16 -6.05 -11.79
CA VAL A 13 -4.76 -6.27 -12.14
C VAL A 13 -4.23 -7.47 -11.37
N ALA A 14 -3.71 -8.47 -12.10
CA ALA A 14 -3.08 -9.64 -11.49
C ALA A 14 -1.79 -9.22 -10.77
N THR A 15 -1.78 -9.37 -9.45
CA THR A 15 -0.63 -9.08 -8.60
C THR A 15 -0.70 -9.95 -7.34
N ASP A 16 0.46 -10.24 -6.78
CA ASP A 16 0.65 -10.84 -5.46
C ASP A 16 0.77 -9.78 -4.34
N LEU A 17 0.90 -8.49 -4.69
CA LEU A 17 0.95 -7.39 -3.73
C LEU A 17 -0.45 -7.09 -3.17
N THR A 18 -0.52 -7.00 -1.84
CA THR A 18 -1.73 -6.65 -1.10
C THR A 18 -1.42 -5.57 -0.06
N ASP A 19 -2.47 -4.98 0.51
CA ASP A 19 -2.31 -4.00 1.59
C ASP A 19 -1.65 -4.63 2.82
N VAL A 20 -1.89 -5.92 3.06
CA VAL A 20 -1.24 -6.71 4.12
C VAL A 20 0.27 -6.77 3.90
N VAL A 21 0.71 -7.20 2.72
CA VAL A 21 2.15 -7.29 2.38
C VAL A 21 2.84 -5.95 2.54
N VAL A 22 2.21 -4.86 2.07
CA VAL A 22 2.77 -3.50 2.17
C VAL A 22 2.88 -3.04 3.63
N ARG A 23 1.85 -3.25 4.45
CA ARG A 23 1.84 -2.90 5.89
C ARG A 23 2.88 -3.70 6.68
N GLU A 24 2.90 -5.01 6.50
CA GLU A 24 3.82 -5.91 7.22
C GLU A 24 5.28 -5.59 6.88
N THR A 25 5.58 -5.36 5.60
CA THR A 25 6.93 -4.96 5.16
C THR A 25 7.34 -3.62 5.75
N GLY A 26 6.43 -2.63 5.76
CA GLY A 26 6.68 -1.32 6.37
C GLY A 26 6.97 -1.44 7.87
N LEU A 27 6.12 -2.17 8.60
CA LEU A 27 6.29 -2.39 10.04
C LEU A 27 7.59 -3.12 10.37
N ALA A 28 7.94 -4.16 9.60
CA ALA A 28 9.21 -4.88 9.75
C ALA A 28 10.43 -3.97 9.50
N SER A 29 10.25 -2.92 8.70
CA SER A 29 11.27 -1.90 8.43
C SER A 29 11.28 -0.77 9.47
N GLY A 30 10.49 -0.87 10.54
CA GLY A 30 10.38 0.15 11.59
C GLY A 30 9.53 1.36 11.22
N LEU A 31 8.78 1.27 10.13
CA LEU A 31 7.90 2.35 9.67
C LEU A 31 6.50 2.23 10.27
N ILE A 32 5.85 3.36 10.49
CA ILE A 32 4.50 3.43 11.05
C ILE A 32 3.54 3.90 9.96
N ASP A 33 2.48 3.15 9.69
CA ASP A 33 1.46 3.55 8.74
C ASP A 33 0.58 4.67 9.29
N VAL A 34 0.31 5.67 8.46
CA VAL A 34 -0.37 6.91 8.88
C VAL A 34 -1.67 7.14 8.12
N LYS A 35 -1.66 6.86 6.80
CA LYS A 35 -2.83 7.15 5.96
C LYS A 35 -2.86 6.26 4.74
N VAL A 36 -4.03 5.69 4.47
CA VAL A 36 -4.34 5.02 3.22
C VAL A 36 -5.24 5.90 2.34
N CYS A 37 -5.06 5.87 1.03
CA CYS A 37 -5.97 6.48 0.06
C CYS A 37 -6.06 5.66 -1.23
N ALA A 38 -7.15 5.86 -1.98
CA ALA A 38 -7.16 5.51 -3.40
C ALA A 38 -6.42 6.61 -4.17
N VAL A 39 -5.41 6.22 -4.94
CA VAL A 39 -4.67 7.15 -5.80
C VAL A 39 -5.47 7.38 -7.08
N ASP A 40 -5.95 6.31 -7.71
CA ASP A 40 -6.79 6.35 -8.90
C ASP A 40 -7.68 5.08 -9.01
N ALA A 41 -8.15 4.75 -10.22
CA ALA A 41 -8.96 3.57 -10.49
C ALA A 41 -8.22 2.24 -10.27
N VAL A 42 -6.89 2.22 -10.31
CA VAL A 42 -6.05 1.02 -10.25
C VAL A 42 -5.29 0.92 -8.92
N TRP A 43 -4.79 2.03 -8.39
CA TRP A 43 -3.80 2.04 -7.31
C TRP A 43 -4.37 2.52 -5.97
N SER A 44 -3.96 1.84 -4.90
CA SER A 44 -4.02 2.35 -3.52
C SER A 44 -2.65 2.90 -3.12
N GLY A 45 -2.61 3.81 -2.15
CA GLY A 45 -1.39 4.34 -1.57
C GLY A 45 -1.44 4.32 -0.05
N LEU A 46 -0.33 3.93 0.59
CA LEU A 46 -0.12 3.97 2.04
C LEU A 46 1.06 4.88 2.36
N LYS A 47 0.80 5.86 3.22
CA LYS A 47 1.83 6.75 3.77
C LYS A 47 2.42 6.14 5.03
N PHE A 48 3.75 6.14 5.09
CA PHE A 48 4.53 5.85 6.27
C PHE A 48 5.30 7.08 6.74
N VAL A 49 5.50 7.24 8.06
CA VAL A 49 6.41 8.26 8.63
C VAL A 49 7.80 7.71 8.85
#